data_AF-A0A6C2CP27-F1
#
_entry.id   AF-A0A6C2CP27-F1
#
_cell.length_a   1.000
_cell.length_b   1.000
_cell.length_c   1.000
_cell.angle_alpha   90.00
_cell.angle_beta   90.00
_cell.angle_gamma   90.00
#
_symmetry.space_group_name_H-M   'P 1'
#
loop_
_entity.id
_entity.type
_entity.pdbx_description
1 polymer ?
#
loop_
_entity_poly.entity_id
_entity_poly.type
_entity_poly.pdbx_seq_one_letter_code
_entity_poly.pdbx_strand_id
1 'polypeptide(L)'
;MKGRVLFIRLLLAGVSSMLPAWALESPTWVVDPAAPGDHLPPVGGSLFDALFAGTRDGRVTHMLPFPFEKLLARVDAQLIGDPASLLPPAKRVLIPLGRSLQRTAAAPDYFRFPRVVVGVDSPPVPGALLLKDRLYIGYQEKSAVLEVISYNEAAGRFEFQLVKDYRAGGNPQVFYANRNICFACHQNAAPIFSRALWDETNANPQVAATLAQVGRRFYGIPVGRGVDVPYAIDNAVRRANRFALTQRLWREGCGAGEVGLRCRAGLFEAALRLRLAEGRAAAPDAVSEEVVAGPLRVSAARLWPTGLAIGRSDLPNRNPLQGLTRWPEEGAARVARSHVAARFDALLPRSPDTVWRGEAPDALAEAVVGVAEFVADGDWLRLKAALVRRPQRLASAMAAVVASPAGRSLLADQPIPRAGLIAALLTALGEAPRKSSPTLWPAARLELPASPPNSTASGPLPAALAGFHAWCAACHLSAERFPPNFLHGPAAGLEARIRQCAPRIYVRLAMARRPLAERDKTPMPPETLLPAFRTHAAAWAVSPERAALEGVVAAQLKAESGRDPDLETLLADGYEALRPCLATDQ
;
A
#
# COMPACT_ATOMS: atom_id res chain seq x y z
N MET A 1 -60.21 8.79 62.27
CA MET A 1 -59.82 7.62 63.08
C MET A 1 -58.54 7.02 62.51
N LYS A 2 -57.51 7.00 63.37
CA LYS A 2 -56.21 6.34 63.38
C LYS A 2 -55.80 5.40 62.21
N GLY A 3 -54.57 5.63 61.73
CA GLY A 3 -53.60 4.61 61.28
C GLY A 3 -53.37 4.57 59.77
N ARG A 4 -52.15 4.57 59.22
CA ARG A 4 -50.77 4.57 59.75
C ARG A 4 -49.88 5.17 58.65
N VAL A 5 -49.02 6.09 59.04
CA VAL A 5 -47.87 6.57 58.26
C VAL A 5 -46.65 5.76 58.70
N LEU A 6 -45.89 5.19 57.76
CA LEU A 6 -44.45 5.02 57.96
C LEU A 6 -43.73 5.10 56.61
N PHE A 7 -43.06 6.23 56.43
CA PHE A 7 -42.24 6.60 55.29
C PHE A 7 -41.01 5.70 55.15
N ILE A 8 -40.76 5.29 53.91
CA ILE A 8 -39.63 4.48 53.44
C ILE A 8 -38.33 5.29 53.57
N ARG A 9 -37.28 4.61 54.02
CA ARG A 9 -35.91 5.12 54.20
C ARG A 9 -35.28 5.56 52.88
N LEU A 10 -34.48 6.64 52.98
CA LEU A 10 -33.53 7.19 52.02
C LEU A 10 -32.88 6.15 51.08
N LEU A 11 -32.96 6.42 49.77
CA LEU A 11 -32.11 5.87 48.72
C LEU A 11 -31.19 6.99 48.21
N LEU A 12 -29.92 6.92 48.59
CA LEU A 12 -28.84 7.75 48.05
C LEU A 12 -27.59 6.89 48.02
N ALA A 13 -27.40 6.14 46.93
CA ALA A 13 -26.11 5.66 46.44
C ALA A 13 -26.30 4.86 45.15
N GLY A 14 -25.56 5.24 44.11
CA GLY A 14 -25.36 4.41 42.93
C GLY A 14 -25.95 4.94 41.64
N VAL A 15 -25.49 6.11 41.18
CA VAL A 15 -25.40 6.36 39.73
C VAL A 15 -24.38 5.34 39.20
N SER A 16 -24.86 4.13 38.89
CA SER A 16 -24.14 3.22 38.00
C SER A 16 -24.19 3.87 36.63
N SER A 17 -23.04 4.39 36.20
CA SER A 17 -22.75 4.74 34.82
C SER A 17 -22.94 3.50 33.94
N MET A 18 -24.19 3.21 33.56
CA MET A 18 -24.49 2.33 32.45
C MET A 18 -24.06 3.07 31.19
N LEU A 19 -22.79 2.90 30.83
CA LEU A 19 -22.36 3.09 29.45
C LEU A 19 -23.27 2.21 28.58
N PRO A 20 -23.91 2.76 27.53
CA PRO A 20 -24.81 1.98 26.72
C PRO A 20 -24.04 0.84 26.06
N ALA A 21 -24.65 -0.34 26.02
CA ALA A 21 -24.18 -1.56 25.36
C ALA A 21 -24.09 -1.45 23.81
N TRP A 22 -23.86 -0.24 23.30
CA TRP A 22 -23.68 0.10 21.88
C TRP A 22 -22.22 0.50 21.58
N ALA A 23 -21.27 0.19 22.46
CA ALA A 23 -19.93 -0.15 21.99
C ALA A 23 -19.99 -1.58 21.41
N LEU A 24 -20.67 -1.73 20.27
CA LEU A 24 -20.44 -2.89 19.42
C LEU A 24 -18.98 -2.75 18.95
N GLU A 25 -18.06 -3.33 19.72
CA GLU A 25 -16.62 -3.23 19.47
C GLU A 25 -16.35 -3.68 18.03
N SER A 26 -15.89 -2.74 17.21
CA SER A 26 -15.51 -3.04 15.83
C SER A 26 -14.23 -3.88 15.83
N PRO A 27 -14.02 -4.75 14.83
CA PRO A 27 -12.77 -5.50 14.70
C PRO A 27 -11.58 -4.54 14.67
N THR A 28 -10.47 -4.95 15.30
CA THR A 28 -9.24 -4.17 15.30
C THR A 28 -8.60 -4.22 13.91
N TRP A 29 -8.28 -3.09 13.31
CA TRP A 29 -7.57 -3.08 12.02
C TRP A 29 -6.19 -3.71 12.15
N VAL A 30 -5.85 -4.63 11.24
CA VAL A 30 -4.49 -5.18 11.10
C VAL A 30 -3.51 -4.05 10.85
N VAL A 31 -3.87 -3.17 9.92
CA VAL A 31 -3.19 -1.91 9.60
C VAL A 31 -4.24 -0.81 9.68
N ASP A 32 -4.01 0.20 10.52
CA ASP A 32 -4.85 1.40 10.54
C ASP A 32 -4.37 2.39 9.46
N PRO A 33 -5.18 2.69 8.42
CA PRO A 33 -4.82 3.63 7.38
C PRO A 33 -4.62 5.07 7.88
N ALA A 34 -5.16 5.43 9.04
CA ALA A 34 -4.96 6.73 9.66
C ALA A 34 -3.66 6.81 10.50
N ALA A 35 -2.98 5.69 10.73
CA ALA A 35 -1.73 5.60 11.49
C ALA A 35 -0.59 5.04 10.62
N PRO A 36 -0.04 5.84 9.67
CA PRO A 36 0.93 5.36 8.70
C PRO A 36 2.30 4.95 9.26
N GLY A 37 2.60 5.32 10.51
CA GLY A 37 3.90 5.11 11.15
C GLY A 37 5.03 5.92 10.51
N ASP A 38 6.27 5.60 10.88
CA ASP A 38 7.46 6.32 10.42
C ASP A 38 7.60 6.29 8.90
N HIS A 39 7.84 7.46 8.31
CA HIS A 39 8.01 7.62 6.86
C HIS A 39 9.27 6.94 6.31
N LEU A 40 10.33 6.88 7.12
CA LEU A 40 11.54 6.12 6.81
C LEU A 40 11.45 4.72 7.43
N PRO A 41 12.20 3.73 6.90
CA PRO A 41 12.34 2.44 7.54
C PRO A 41 12.89 2.60 8.96
N PRO A 42 12.25 2.03 9.99
CA PRO A 42 12.80 2.03 11.34
C PRO A 42 14.04 1.11 11.44
N VAL A 43 14.14 0.12 10.55
CA VAL A 43 15.26 -0.83 10.45
C VAL A 43 15.34 -1.37 9.02
N GLY A 44 16.55 -1.68 8.58
CA GLY A 44 16.81 -2.28 7.26
C GLY A 44 16.47 -1.36 6.09
N GLY A 45 16.23 -1.97 4.93
CA GLY A 45 15.83 -1.31 3.69
C GLY A 45 14.89 -2.20 2.88
N SER A 46 14.28 -1.64 1.85
CA SER A 46 13.37 -2.40 0.99
C SER A 46 14.13 -3.32 0.05
N LEU A 47 13.51 -4.40 -0.44
CA LEU A 47 14.14 -5.28 -1.45
C LEU A 47 14.56 -4.55 -2.74
N PHE A 48 13.92 -3.43 -3.09
CA PHE A 48 14.36 -2.56 -4.19
C PHE A 48 15.71 -1.91 -3.89
N ASP A 49 15.93 -1.44 -2.65
CA ASP A 49 17.23 -0.92 -2.24
C ASP A 49 18.32 -1.99 -2.35
N ALA A 50 18.03 -3.21 -1.91
CA ALA A 50 18.97 -4.34 -2.03
C ALA A 50 19.26 -4.65 -3.49
N LEU A 51 18.23 -4.74 -4.32
CA LEU A 51 18.33 -5.14 -5.72
C LEU A 51 19.18 -4.17 -6.53
N PHE A 52 19.13 -2.88 -6.22
CA PHE A 52 19.84 -1.84 -6.94
C PHE A 52 20.99 -1.21 -6.15
N ALA A 53 21.37 -1.75 -5.00
CA ALA A 53 22.56 -1.30 -4.29
C ALA A 53 23.82 -1.55 -5.13
N GLY A 54 24.79 -0.64 -5.01
CA GLY A 54 26.13 -0.76 -5.53
C GLY A 54 27.04 0.30 -4.92
N THR A 55 28.31 0.29 -5.31
CA THR A 55 29.29 1.27 -4.83
C THR A 55 29.68 2.22 -5.96
N ARG A 56 29.62 3.53 -5.71
CA ARG A 56 30.15 4.58 -6.59
C ARG A 56 30.95 5.54 -5.73
N ASP A 57 32.19 5.81 -6.12
CA ASP A 57 33.12 6.70 -5.41
C ASP A 57 33.28 6.34 -3.92
N GLY A 58 33.38 5.04 -3.62
CA GLY A 58 33.51 4.52 -2.26
C GLY A 58 32.24 4.61 -1.40
N ARG A 59 31.11 5.11 -1.93
CA ARG A 59 29.83 5.21 -1.22
C ARG A 59 28.82 4.21 -1.76
N VAL A 60 28.03 3.63 -0.86
CA VAL A 60 26.90 2.77 -1.21
C VAL A 60 25.77 3.65 -1.75
N THR A 61 25.33 3.38 -2.97
CA THR A 61 24.30 4.16 -3.68
C THR A 61 23.45 3.26 -4.56
N HIS A 62 22.38 3.81 -5.13
CA HIS A 62 21.53 3.10 -6.09
C HIS A 62 22.14 3.15 -7.50
N MET A 63 22.32 1.98 -8.09
CA MET A 63 22.81 1.78 -9.46
C MET A 63 21.62 1.42 -10.36
N LEU A 64 20.78 2.40 -10.66
CA LEU A 64 19.58 2.23 -11.47
C LEU A 64 19.91 2.25 -12.96
N PRO A 65 19.70 1.15 -13.70
CA PRO A 65 19.97 1.12 -15.12
C PRO A 65 18.89 1.86 -15.92
N PHE A 66 19.29 2.50 -17.01
CA PHE A 66 18.42 3.15 -18.00
C PHE A 66 18.80 2.65 -19.41
N PRO A 67 17.85 2.43 -20.34
CA PRO A 67 16.42 2.69 -20.27
C PRO A 67 15.64 1.68 -19.41
N PHE A 68 14.32 1.88 -19.27
CA PHE A 68 13.43 1.08 -18.42
C PHE A 68 13.54 -0.43 -18.66
N GLU A 69 13.79 -0.84 -19.90
CA GLU A 69 14.02 -2.23 -20.30
C GLU A 69 15.21 -2.87 -19.58
N LYS A 70 16.28 -2.10 -19.31
CA LYS A 70 17.43 -2.62 -18.55
C LYS A 70 17.12 -2.79 -17.07
N LEU A 71 16.24 -1.94 -16.53
CA LEU A 71 15.74 -2.10 -15.16
C LEU A 71 14.88 -3.35 -15.06
N LEU A 72 13.98 -3.56 -16.01
CA LEU A 72 13.17 -4.77 -16.12
C LEU A 72 14.04 -6.03 -16.27
N ALA A 73 15.08 -6.00 -17.10
CA ALA A 73 16.00 -7.12 -17.28
C ALA A 73 16.74 -7.48 -15.96
N ARG A 74 17.12 -6.48 -15.15
CA ARG A 74 17.74 -6.73 -13.84
C ARG A 74 16.75 -7.36 -12.84
N VAL A 75 15.47 -6.99 -12.91
CA VAL A 75 14.41 -7.64 -12.12
C VAL A 75 14.20 -9.07 -12.60
N ASP A 76 14.02 -9.29 -13.90
CA ASP A 76 13.78 -10.62 -14.48
C ASP A 76 14.92 -11.60 -14.20
N ALA A 77 16.18 -11.12 -14.17
CA ALA A 77 17.33 -11.95 -13.83
C ALA A 77 17.28 -12.56 -12.42
N GLN A 78 16.41 -12.06 -11.54
CA GLN A 78 16.17 -12.63 -10.21
C GLN A 78 15.12 -13.74 -10.21
N LEU A 79 14.42 -14.00 -11.32
CA LEU A 79 13.19 -14.77 -11.35
C LEU A 79 13.31 -16.02 -12.22
N ILE A 80 12.68 -17.10 -11.78
CA ILE A 80 12.53 -18.32 -12.57
C ILE A 80 11.41 -18.09 -13.59
N GLY A 81 11.72 -18.28 -14.87
CA GLY A 81 10.69 -18.36 -15.90
C GLY A 81 9.93 -19.68 -15.83
N ASP A 82 8.62 -19.64 -16.01
CA ASP A 82 7.79 -20.83 -16.15
C ASP A 82 7.86 -21.32 -17.60
N PRO A 83 8.48 -22.48 -17.90
CA PRO A 83 8.59 -22.99 -19.26
C PRO A 83 7.24 -23.35 -19.89
N ALA A 84 6.19 -23.56 -19.07
CA ALA A 84 4.83 -23.82 -19.54
C ALA A 84 4.03 -22.53 -19.79
N SER A 85 4.56 -21.37 -19.41
CA SER A 85 3.91 -20.07 -19.58
C SER A 85 4.64 -19.21 -20.61
N LEU A 86 3.90 -18.62 -21.53
CA LEU A 86 4.42 -17.59 -22.44
C LEU A 86 4.57 -16.21 -21.77
N LEU A 87 4.20 -16.10 -20.50
CA LEU A 87 4.22 -14.83 -19.78
C LEU A 87 5.62 -14.52 -19.22
N PRO A 88 6.05 -13.24 -19.24
CA PRO A 88 7.31 -12.85 -18.63
C PRO A 88 7.29 -13.12 -17.11
N PRO A 89 8.46 -13.40 -16.47
CA PRO A 89 8.54 -13.66 -15.04
C PRO A 89 7.99 -12.51 -14.17
N ALA A 90 8.29 -11.26 -14.53
CA ALA A 90 7.59 -10.11 -13.98
C ALA A 90 6.39 -9.74 -14.88
N LYS A 91 5.19 -9.67 -14.31
CA LYS A 91 3.96 -9.31 -15.02
C LYS A 91 3.89 -7.81 -15.22
N ARG A 92 3.48 -7.39 -16.43
CA ARG A 92 3.54 -5.99 -16.88
C ARG A 92 2.27 -5.62 -17.61
N VAL A 93 1.73 -4.44 -17.34
CA VAL A 93 0.57 -3.89 -18.04
C VAL A 93 0.81 -2.43 -18.40
N LEU A 94 0.22 -2.00 -19.52
CA LEU A 94 0.16 -0.61 -19.96
C LEU A 94 -1.18 -0.02 -19.56
N ILE A 95 -1.18 1.14 -18.92
CA ILE A 95 -2.36 1.83 -18.38
C ILE A 95 -2.35 3.27 -18.88
N PRO A 96 -3.01 3.57 -20.02
CA PRO A 96 -3.09 4.94 -20.54
C PRO A 96 -3.90 5.87 -19.61
N LEU A 97 -5.04 5.41 -19.12
CA LEU A 97 -6.01 6.19 -18.34
C LEU A 97 -6.23 5.56 -16.96
N GLY A 98 -5.22 5.65 -16.10
CA GLY A 98 -5.24 5.03 -14.77
C GLY A 98 -5.71 5.95 -13.64
N ARG A 99 -5.53 5.47 -12.40
CA ARG A 99 -5.96 6.15 -11.16
C ARG A 99 -4.82 6.57 -10.24
N SER A 100 -3.58 6.35 -10.66
CA SER A 100 -2.39 6.75 -9.89
C SER A 100 -2.39 8.27 -9.62
N LEU A 101 -1.58 8.71 -8.66
CA LEU A 101 -1.34 10.13 -8.44
C LEU A 101 -0.87 10.83 -9.73
N GLN A 102 -0.05 10.15 -10.52
CA GLN A 102 0.49 10.65 -11.79
C GLN A 102 -0.46 10.52 -13.00
N ARG A 103 -1.76 10.28 -12.80
CA ARG A 103 -2.71 9.97 -13.90
C ARG A 103 -2.81 11.05 -14.99
N THR A 104 -2.51 12.31 -14.67
CA THR A 104 -2.54 13.43 -15.63
C THR A 104 -1.16 13.77 -16.19
N ALA A 105 -0.09 13.06 -15.80
CA ALA A 105 1.28 13.41 -16.19
C ALA A 105 1.54 13.27 -17.70
N ALA A 106 0.79 12.39 -18.37
CA ALA A 106 0.87 12.18 -19.81
C ALA A 106 -0.16 13.00 -20.60
N ALA A 107 -0.91 13.90 -19.97
CA ALA A 107 -1.95 14.67 -20.65
C ALA A 107 -1.38 15.52 -21.81
N PRO A 108 -2.06 15.61 -22.97
CA PRO A 108 -3.22 14.82 -23.41
C PRO A 108 -2.84 13.48 -24.11
N ASP A 109 -1.55 13.17 -24.20
CA ASP A 109 -0.92 12.07 -24.94
C ASP A 109 -0.91 10.71 -24.21
N TYR A 110 -1.98 10.38 -23.49
CA TYR A 110 -2.08 9.19 -22.63
C TYR A 110 -1.71 7.86 -23.31
N PHE A 111 -2.16 7.66 -24.56
CA PHE A 111 -1.87 6.45 -25.33
C PHE A 111 -0.47 6.47 -25.97
N ARG A 112 0.13 7.66 -26.14
CA ARG A 112 1.52 7.75 -26.53
C ARG A 112 2.40 7.39 -25.35
N PHE A 113 2.11 7.90 -24.15
CA PHE A 113 2.92 7.70 -22.94
C PHE A 113 2.12 6.99 -21.82
N PRO A 114 1.69 5.74 -22.04
CA PRO A 114 0.93 5.02 -21.03
C PRO A 114 1.81 4.75 -19.81
N ARG A 115 1.18 4.77 -18.63
CA ARG A 115 1.84 4.32 -17.41
C ARG A 115 2.10 2.82 -17.52
N VAL A 116 3.27 2.36 -17.08
CA VAL A 116 3.54 0.94 -16.88
C VAL A 116 3.28 0.57 -15.43
N VAL A 117 2.67 -0.59 -15.19
CA VAL A 117 2.68 -1.25 -13.88
C VAL A 117 3.33 -2.61 -14.02
N VAL A 118 4.23 -2.92 -13.09
CA VAL A 118 4.96 -4.17 -12.97
C VAL A 118 4.63 -4.78 -11.62
N GLY A 119 4.30 -6.06 -11.60
CA GLY A 119 4.17 -6.88 -10.39
C GLY A 119 4.96 -8.17 -10.54
N VAL A 120 5.70 -8.54 -9.49
CA VAL A 120 6.48 -9.79 -9.49
C VAL A 120 5.67 -10.89 -8.82
N ASP A 121 5.31 -11.93 -9.57
CA ASP A 121 4.57 -13.10 -9.07
C ASP A 121 5.34 -14.42 -9.22
N SER A 122 6.46 -14.40 -9.94
CA SER A 122 7.27 -15.60 -10.22
C SER A 122 8.28 -15.87 -9.09
N PRO A 123 8.59 -17.15 -8.80
CA PRO A 123 9.58 -17.51 -7.78
C PRO A 123 10.98 -16.98 -8.11
N PRO A 124 11.84 -16.78 -7.11
CA PRO A 124 13.22 -16.35 -7.33
C PRO A 124 14.10 -17.48 -7.88
N VAL A 125 15.12 -17.15 -8.67
CA VAL A 125 16.20 -18.10 -9.02
C VAL A 125 16.99 -18.48 -7.76
N PRO A 126 17.70 -19.62 -7.75
CA PRO A 126 18.43 -20.04 -6.56
C PRO A 126 19.43 -18.97 -6.07
N GLY A 127 19.23 -18.48 -4.84
CA GLY A 127 20.10 -17.51 -4.17
C GLY A 127 19.76 -16.05 -4.45
N ALA A 128 18.74 -15.77 -5.26
CA ALA A 128 18.24 -14.42 -5.49
C ALA A 128 17.33 -13.93 -4.37
N LEU A 129 17.06 -12.62 -4.39
CA LEU A 129 16.12 -11.96 -3.48
C LEU A 129 14.68 -12.49 -3.72
N LEU A 130 13.91 -12.65 -2.64
CA LEU A 130 12.50 -13.03 -2.73
C LEU A 130 11.64 -11.82 -3.17
N LEU A 131 11.60 -11.54 -4.47
CA LEU A 131 10.81 -10.43 -5.02
C LEU A 131 9.33 -10.79 -5.23
N LYS A 132 9.02 -12.09 -5.28
CA LYS A 132 7.66 -12.61 -5.44
C LYS A 132 6.70 -12.02 -4.41
N ASP A 133 5.63 -11.42 -4.91
CA ASP A 133 4.56 -10.74 -4.17
C ASP A 133 5.08 -9.60 -3.27
N ARG A 134 6.30 -9.11 -3.54
CA ARG A 134 7.04 -8.17 -2.68
C ARG A 134 7.58 -6.96 -3.41
N LEU A 135 7.62 -6.97 -4.73
CA LEU A 135 8.07 -5.83 -5.54
C LEU A 135 7.04 -5.45 -6.60
N TYR A 136 6.66 -4.17 -6.58
CA TYR A 136 5.76 -3.56 -7.55
C TYR A 136 6.34 -2.21 -7.99
N ILE A 137 6.27 -1.93 -9.29
CA ILE A 137 6.85 -0.72 -9.89
C ILE A 137 5.82 -0.09 -10.83
N GLY A 138 5.54 1.19 -10.64
CA GLY A 138 4.82 2.02 -11.59
C GLY A 138 5.78 2.98 -12.29
N TYR A 139 5.78 3.03 -13.62
CA TYR A 139 6.61 3.96 -14.39
C TYR A 139 5.76 4.90 -15.23
N GLN A 140 6.06 6.20 -15.18
CA GLN A 140 5.48 7.21 -16.06
C GLN A 140 6.60 8.00 -16.74
N GLU A 141 6.73 7.83 -18.06
CA GLU A 141 7.81 8.42 -18.88
C GLU A 141 7.76 9.95 -18.84
N LYS A 142 6.56 10.55 -18.95
CA LYS A 142 6.43 12.01 -19.06
C LYS A 142 6.79 12.77 -17.78
N SER A 143 6.68 12.15 -16.62
CA SER A 143 7.14 12.72 -15.35
C SER A 143 8.57 12.30 -14.99
N ALA A 144 9.17 11.34 -15.71
CA ALA A 144 10.45 10.72 -15.37
C ALA A 144 10.49 10.14 -13.94
N VAL A 145 9.37 9.54 -13.49
CA VAL A 145 9.23 8.99 -12.13
C VAL A 145 8.89 7.51 -12.13
N LEU A 146 9.55 6.76 -11.24
CA LEU A 146 9.09 5.44 -10.78
C LEU A 146 8.45 5.56 -9.40
N GLU A 147 7.26 4.98 -9.23
CA GLU A 147 6.67 4.70 -7.92
C GLU A 147 6.94 3.23 -7.58
N VAL A 148 7.59 2.97 -6.45
CA VAL A 148 7.99 1.62 -6.04
C VAL A 148 7.32 1.27 -4.73
N ILE A 149 6.73 0.08 -4.67
CA ILE A 149 6.24 -0.55 -3.45
C ILE A 149 7.05 -1.81 -3.26
N SER A 150 7.89 -1.84 -2.23
CA SER A 150 8.84 -2.92 -2.02
C SER A 150 8.87 -3.35 -0.57
N TYR A 151 8.84 -4.66 -0.32
CA TYR A 151 8.84 -5.21 1.03
C TYR A 151 10.19 -4.98 1.72
N ASN A 152 10.17 -4.63 3.01
CA ASN A 152 11.32 -4.58 3.89
C ASN A 152 11.19 -5.74 4.89
N GLU A 153 12.02 -6.77 4.71
CA GLU A 153 11.97 -7.98 5.52
C GLU A 153 12.31 -7.72 6.99
N ALA A 154 13.24 -6.81 7.26
CA ALA A 154 13.67 -6.48 8.63
C ALA A 154 12.59 -5.74 9.41
N ALA A 155 11.83 -4.85 8.75
CA ALA A 155 10.73 -4.11 9.36
C ALA A 155 9.37 -4.83 9.27
N GLY A 156 9.26 -5.90 8.48
CA GLY A 156 8.02 -6.66 8.30
C GLY A 156 6.90 -5.91 7.57
N ARG A 157 7.23 -4.88 6.77
CA ARG A 157 6.25 -4.00 6.12
C ARG A 157 6.67 -3.63 4.69
N PHE A 158 5.74 -3.15 3.88
CA PHE A 158 6.08 -2.50 2.62
C PHE A 158 6.56 -1.07 2.85
N GLU A 159 7.58 -0.71 2.08
CA GLU A 159 8.06 0.65 1.92
C GLU A 159 7.58 1.22 0.58
N PHE A 160 7.36 2.53 0.59
CA PHE A 160 6.94 3.31 -0.57
C PHE A 160 8.09 4.23 -0.95
N GLN A 161 8.50 4.16 -2.21
CA GLN A 161 9.64 4.91 -2.71
C GLN A 161 9.33 5.58 -4.04
N LEU A 162 10.06 6.64 -4.32
CA LEU A 162 10.03 7.37 -5.57
C LEU A 162 11.42 7.36 -6.17
N VAL A 163 11.53 7.03 -7.45
CA VAL A 163 12.72 7.30 -8.25
C VAL A 163 12.43 8.51 -9.12
N LYS A 164 13.21 9.58 -8.97
CA LYS A 164 13.06 10.81 -9.76
C LYS A 164 14.18 10.95 -10.79
N ASP A 165 13.95 11.78 -11.80
CA ASP A 165 14.87 12.03 -12.93
C ASP A 165 15.26 10.75 -13.71
N TYR A 166 14.32 9.79 -13.77
CA TYR A 166 14.48 8.53 -14.51
C TYR A 166 14.17 8.73 -16.00
N ARG A 167 15.13 9.31 -16.72
CA ARG A 167 15.04 9.62 -18.16
C ARG A 167 16.41 9.55 -18.84
N ALA A 168 16.42 9.66 -20.17
CA ALA A 168 17.67 9.71 -20.94
C ALA A 168 18.51 10.92 -20.52
N GLY A 169 19.79 10.68 -20.19
CA GLY A 169 20.70 11.70 -19.67
C GLY A 169 20.41 12.18 -18.25
N GLY A 170 19.40 11.62 -17.58
CA GLY A 170 19.06 11.95 -16.19
C GLY A 170 19.99 11.26 -15.18
N ASN A 171 19.94 11.75 -13.94
CA ASN A 171 20.64 11.18 -12.79
C ASN A 171 19.62 10.65 -11.78
N PRO A 172 19.15 9.40 -11.92
CA PRO A 172 18.02 8.91 -11.15
C PRO A 172 18.34 8.83 -9.66
N GLN A 173 17.47 9.38 -8.83
CA GLN A 173 17.61 9.39 -7.37
C GLN A 173 16.44 8.71 -6.69
N VAL A 174 16.73 7.89 -5.68
CA VAL A 174 15.73 7.20 -4.87
C VAL A 174 15.44 7.99 -3.59
N PHE A 175 14.17 8.15 -3.30
CA PHE A 175 13.64 8.74 -2.08
C PHE A 175 12.56 7.84 -1.48
N TYR A 176 12.42 7.85 -0.17
CA TYR A 176 11.25 7.30 0.49
C TYR A 176 10.09 8.30 0.39
N ALA A 177 8.89 7.78 0.21
CA ALA A 177 7.69 8.59 0.08
C ALA A 177 7.09 8.94 1.45
N ASN A 178 6.43 10.09 1.53
CA ASN A 178 5.63 10.43 2.70
C ASN A 178 4.45 9.46 2.82
N ARG A 179 4.49 8.59 3.85
CA ARG A 179 3.47 7.55 4.05
C ARG A 179 2.05 8.10 4.26
N ASN A 180 1.87 9.35 4.70
CA ASN A 180 0.54 9.98 4.77
C ASN A 180 -0.13 10.04 3.39
N ILE A 181 0.65 10.34 2.35
CA ILE A 181 0.18 10.37 0.96
C ILE A 181 -0.12 8.95 0.49
N CYS A 182 0.77 8.00 0.77
CA CYS A 182 0.62 6.62 0.31
C CYS A 182 -0.58 5.91 0.94
N PHE A 183 -0.79 6.04 2.26
CA PHE A 183 -1.86 5.34 3.00
C PHE A 183 -3.27 5.85 2.69
N ALA A 184 -3.39 7.08 2.18
CA ALA A 184 -4.66 7.59 1.67
C ALA A 184 -5.26 6.67 0.58
N CYS A 185 -4.39 6.11 -0.27
CA CYS A 185 -4.76 5.12 -1.29
C CYS A 185 -4.50 3.68 -0.82
N HIS A 186 -3.32 3.40 -0.26
CA HIS A 186 -2.87 2.07 0.15
C HIS A 186 -3.32 1.74 1.57
N GLN A 187 -4.63 1.62 1.77
CA GLN A 187 -5.28 1.55 3.10
C GLN A 187 -4.89 0.31 3.94
N ASN A 188 -4.20 -0.66 3.36
CA ASN A 188 -3.65 -1.84 4.07
C ASN A 188 -2.11 -1.86 4.09
N ALA A 189 -1.45 -0.70 3.87
CA ALA A 189 0.01 -0.57 3.79
C ALA A 189 0.69 -1.50 2.77
N ALA A 190 0.00 -1.82 1.69
CA ALA A 190 0.39 -2.83 0.69
C ALA A 190 -0.11 -2.39 -0.71
N PRO A 191 0.36 -2.98 -1.82
CA PRO A 191 -0.12 -2.63 -3.16
C PRO A 191 -1.65 -2.76 -3.28
N ILE A 192 -2.25 -1.94 -4.15
CA ILE A 192 -3.69 -1.96 -4.46
C ILE A 192 -3.89 -1.86 -5.98
N PHE A 193 -4.81 -2.65 -6.54
CA PHE A 193 -5.14 -2.62 -7.96
C PHE A 193 -6.62 -2.88 -8.19
N SER A 194 -7.07 -2.69 -9.44
CA SER A 194 -8.44 -3.05 -9.80
C SER A 194 -8.59 -4.57 -9.81
N ARG A 195 -9.78 -5.04 -9.40
CA ARG A 195 -10.18 -6.44 -9.54
C ARG A 195 -10.01 -6.94 -10.99
N ALA A 196 -9.98 -8.26 -11.13
CA ALA A 196 -9.85 -8.97 -12.41
C ALA A 196 -10.73 -8.41 -13.55
N LEU A 197 -10.26 -8.63 -14.79
CA LEU A 197 -10.47 -7.84 -16.02
C LEU A 197 -9.53 -6.64 -16.12
N TRP A 198 -9.60 -5.73 -15.13
CA TRP A 198 -8.80 -4.51 -15.08
C TRP A 198 -8.79 -3.73 -16.41
N ASP A 199 -9.96 -3.22 -16.80
CA ASP A 199 -10.23 -2.64 -18.13
C ASP A 199 -9.48 -1.34 -18.45
N GLU A 200 -8.74 -0.78 -17.48
CA GLU A 200 -7.81 0.34 -17.67
C GLU A 200 -6.50 -0.09 -18.32
N THR A 201 -6.23 -1.40 -18.37
CA THR A 201 -5.01 -1.99 -18.93
C THR A 201 -5.16 -2.34 -20.41
N ASN A 202 -4.03 -2.65 -21.05
CA ASN A 202 -4.00 -3.23 -22.40
C ASN A 202 -4.49 -4.69 -22.50
N ALA A 203 -5.07 -5.27 -21.44
CA ALA A 203 -5.91 -6.47 -21.57
C ALA A 203 -7.30 -6.15 -22.13
N ASN A 204 -7.75 -4.89 -22.03
CA ASN A 204 -8.95 -4.42 -22.71
C ASN A 204 -8.68 -4.30 -24.23
N PRO A 205 -9.44 -4.99 -25.09
CA PRO A 205 -9.23 -4.97 -26.54
C PRO A 205 -9.23 -3.56 -27.16
N GLN A 206 -10.06 -2.65 -26.65
CA GLN A 206 -10.13 -1.28 -27.16
C GLN A 206 -8.90 -0.46 -26.78
N VAL A 207 -8.38 -0.67 -25.56
CA VAL A 207 -7.11 -0.07 -25.12
C VAL A 207 -5.96 -0.59 -25.97
N ALA A 208 -5.88 -1.91 -26.17
CA ALA A 208 -4.86 -2.53 -27.01
C ALA A 208 -4.91 -2.05 -28.47
N ALA A 209 -6.10 -1.96 -29.08
CA ALA A 209 -6.27 -1.44 -30.43
C ALA A 209 -5.82 0.02 -30.56
N THR A 210 -6.17 0.87 -29.59
CA THR A 210 -5.75 2.28 -29.59
C THR A 210 -4.23 2.40 -29.40
N LEU A 211 -3.60 1.59 -28.54
CA LEU A 211 -2.15 1.53 -28.39
C LEU A 211 -1.45 1.03 -29.67
N ALA A 212 -2.04 0.07 -30.37
CA ALA A 212 -1.50 -0.46 -31.62
C ALA A 212 -1.48 0.61 -32.72
N GLN A 213 -2.51 1.45 -32.80
CA GLN A 213 -2.57 2.59 -33.73
C GLN A 213 -1.46 3.62 -33.50
N VAL A 214 -0.99 3.76 -32.25
CA VAL A 214 0.15 4.65 -31.93
C VAL A 214 1.49 4.11 -32.47
N GLY A 215 1.64 2.79 -32.62
CA GLY A 215 2.81 2.17 -33.26
C GLY A 215 4.13 2.25 -32.47
N ARG A 216 4.10 2.48 -31.15
CA ARG A 216 5.31 2.47 -30.29
C ARG A 216 5.63 1.05 -29.78
N ARG A 217 6.90 0.84 -29.38
CA ARG A 217 7.38 -0.41 -28.76
C ARG A 217 7.14 -0.51 -27.25
N PHE A 218 6.64 0.55 -26.61
CA PHE A 218 6.26 0.62 -25.19
C PHE A 218 7.19 -0.12 -24.23
N TYR A 219 8.48 0.24 -24.23
CA TYR A 219 9.49 -0.35 -23.36
C TYR A 219 9.64 -1.87 -23.50
N GLY A 220 9.41 -2.39 -24.71
CA GLY A 220 9.43 -3.82 -25.00
C GLY A 220 8.23 -4.59 -24.45
N ILE A 221 7.16 -3.93 -24.02
CA ILE A 221 5.94 -4.56 -23.50
C ILE A 221 4.96 -4.80 -24.67
N PRO A 222 4.58 -6.07 -24.94
CA PRO A 222 3.56 -6.37 -25.93
C PRO A 222 2.23 -5.64 -25.67
N VAL A 223 1.72 -5.00 -26.72
CA VAL A 223 0.43 -4.28 -26.73
C VAL A 223 -0.74 -5.25 -26.60
N GLY A 224 -0.78 -6.29 -27.43
CA GLY A 224 -1.77 -7.36 -27.31
C GLY A 224 -1.50 -8.18 -26.05
N ARG A 225 -2.51 -8.31 -25.20
CA ARG A 225 -2.41 -9.02 -23.91
C ARG A 225 -3.76 -9.62 -23.51
N GLY A 226 -3.72 -10.80 -22.92
CA GLY A 226 -4.88 -11.42 -22.31
C GLY A 226 -5.17 -10.87 -20.91
N VAL A 227 -6.28 -11.34 -20.32
CA VAL A 227 -6.65 -11.04 -18.93
C VAL A 227 -5.82 -11.81 -17.90
N ASP A 228 -4.99 -12.75 -18.35
CA ASP A 228 -4.10 -13.58 -17.55
C ASP A 228 -3.03 -12.78 -16.80
N VAL A 229 -2.42 -11.79 -17.47
CA VAL A 229 -1.41 -10.92 -16.84
C VAL A 229 -1.99 -10.03 -15.72
N PRO A 230 -3.06 -9.23 -15.93
CA PRO A 230 -3.65 -8.46 -14.85
C PRO A 230 -4.21 -9.37 -13.74
N TYR A 231 -4.74 -10.56 -14.08
CA TYR A 231 -5.18 -11.54 -13.08
C TYR A 231 -4.02 -12.05 -12.21
N ALA A 232 -2.86 -12.33 -12.81
CA ALA A 232 -1.66 -12.71 -12.06
C ALA A 232 -1.17 -11.61 -11.11
N ILE A 233 -1.24 -10.34 -11.53
CA ILE A 233 -0.94 -9.18 -10.67
C ILE A 233 -1.96 -9.06 -9.54
N ASP A 234 -3.26 -9.23 -9.80
CA ASP A 234 -4.32 -9.21 -8.77
C ASP A 234 -4.06 -10.28 -7.71
N ASN A 235 -3.79 -11.52 -8.13
CA ASN A 235 -3.46 -12.61 -7.22
C ASN A 235 -2.20 -12.33 -6.38
N ALA A 236 -1.17 -11.74 -6.98
CA ALA A 236 0.03 -11.33 -6.26
C ALA A 236 -0.29 -10.28 -5.19
N VAL A 237 -1.12 -9.30 -5.53
CA VAL A 237 -1.55 -8.25 -4.59
C VAL A 237 -2.38 -8.79 -3.45
N ARG A 238 -3.31 -9.73 -3.70
CA ARG A 238 -4.07 -10.39 -2.63
C ARG A 238 -3.16 -11.09 -1.62
N ARG A 239 -2.15 -11.84 -2.11
CA ARG A 239 -1.15 -12.48 -1.24
C ARG A 239 -0.32 -11.45 -0.46
N ALA A 240 0.20 -10.42 -1.13
CA ALA A 240 0.96 -9.33 -0.50
C ALA A 240 0.19 -8.66 0.64
N ASN A 241 -1.12 -8.45 0.47
CA ASN A 241 -1.97 -7.80 1.47
C ASN A 241 -2.22 -8.66 2.72
N ARG A 242 -1.90 -9.97 2.70
CA ARG A 242 -1.98 -10.84 3.87
C ARG A 242 -0.71 -10.78 4.73
N PHE A 243 0.39 -10.22 4.24
CA PHE A 243 1.66 -10.19 5.00
C PHE A 243 1.57 -9.42 6.31
N ALA A 244 0.80 -8.34 6.36
CA ALA A 244 0.62 -7.59 7.61
C ALA A 244 -0.10 -8.44 8.67
N LEU A 245 -1.11 -9.22 8.27
CA LEU A 245 -1.77 -10.18 9.18
C LEU A 245 -0.78 -11.23 9.65
N THR A 246 -0.05 -11.86 8.72
CA THR A 246 0.94 -12.89 9.06
C THR A 246 1.98 -12.39 10.05
N GLN A 247 2.54 -11.19 9.83
CA GLN A 247 3.52 -10.60 10.73
C GLN A 247 2.92 -10.28 12.10
N ARG A 248 1.66 -9.82 12.15
CA ARG A 248 0.98 -9.54 13.42
C ARG A 248 0.69 -10.81 14.22
N LEU A 249 0.19 -11.86 13.56
CA LEU A 249 -0.04 -13.17 14.19
C LEU A 249 1.28 -13.79 14.68
N TRP A 250 2.36 -13.69 13.90
CA TRP A 250 3.68 -14.18 14.29
C TRP A 250 4.25 -13.45 15.53
N ARG A 251 4.23 -12.11 15.50
CA ARG A 251 4.84 -11.28 16.54
C ARG A 251 4.03 -11.25 17.83
N GLU A 252 2.72 -11.01 17.71
CA GLU A 252 1.83 -10.74 18.84
C GLU A 252 0.96 -11.95 19.16
N GLY A 253 0.49 -12.67 18.15
CA GLY A 253 -0.45 -13.79 18.31
C GLY A 253 0.15 -15.00 19.02
N CYS A 254 1.43 -15.31 18.80
CA CYS A 254 2.10 -16.37 19.56
C CYS A 254 2.39 -16.00 21.02
N GLY A 255 2.32 -14.71 21.38
CA GLY A 255 2.71 -14.21 22.70
C GLY A 255 4.23 -14.17 22.91
N ALA A 256 4.61 -13.94 24.17
CA ALA A 256 5.99 -13.73 24.61
C ALA A 256 6.60 -14.97 25.33
N GLY A 257 7.90 -14.91 25.61
CA GLY A 257 8.61 -15.93 26.38
C GLY A 257 8.70 -17.30 25.69
N GLU A 258 8.92 -18.35 26.48
CA GLU A 258 9.08 -19.73 25.95
C GLU A 258 7.85 -20.25 25.21
N VAL A 259 6.64 -19.85 25.64
CA VAL A 259 5.40 -20.24 24.96
C VAL A 259 5.37 -19.65 23.55
N GLY A 260 5.63 -18.35 23.43
CA GLY A 260 5.65 -17.69 22.12
C GLY A 260 6.75 -18.17 21.21
N LEU A 261 7.94 -18.46 21.76
CA LEU A 261 9.05 -19.03 20.99
C LEU A 261 8.69 -20.40 20.41
N ARG A 262 8.08 -21.29 21.22
CA ARG A 262 7.63 -22.61 20.76
C ARG A 262 6.49 -22.51 19.75
N CYS A 263 5.54 -21.59 19.94
CA CYS A 263 4.47 -21.32 18.98
C CYS A 263 5.02 -20.88 17.61
N ARG A 264 5.97 -19.94 17.58
CA ARG A 264 6.62 -19.49 16.33
C ARG A 264 7.42 -20.61 15.66
N ALA A 265 8.13 -21.44 16.43
CA ALA A 265 8.81 -22.61 15.90
C ALA A 265 7.82 -23.60 15.26
N GLY A 266 6.71 -23.89 15.96
CA GLY A 266 5.65 -24.77 15.47
C GLY A 266 4.96 -24.22 14.21
N LEU A 267 4.67 -22.91 14.14
CA LEU A 267 4.14 -22.27 12.92
C LEU A 267 5.10 -22.41 11.74
N PHE A 268 6.39 -22.17 11.96
CA PHE A 268 7.39 -22.29 10.90
C PHE A 268 7.54 -23.74 10.42
N GLU A 269 7.55 -24.71 11.34
CA GLU A 269 7.57 -26.14 11.03
C GLU A 269 6.32 -26.58 10.24
N ALA A 270 5.13 -26.14 10.65
CA ALA A 270 3.88 -26.41 9.94
C ALA A 270 3.89 -25.79 8.53
N ALA A 271 4.41 -24.57 8.38
CA ALA A 271 4.54 -23.91 7.09
C ALA A 271 5.50 -24.66 6.14
N LEU A 272 6.60 -25.20 6.66
CA LEU A 272 7.52 -26.06 5.91
C LEU A 272 6.83 -27.35 5.45
N ARG A 273 6.10 -28.02 6.35
CA ARG A 273 5.32 -29.22 6.02
C ARG A 273 4.29 -28.95 4.93
N LEU A 274 3.55 -27.84 5.03
CA LEU A 274 2.58 -27.43 4.03
C LEU A 274 3.23 -27.27 2.65
N ARG A 275 4.39 -26.61 2.58
CA ARG A 275 5.12 -26.43 1.31
C ARG A 275 5.70 -27.73 0.76
N LEU A 276 6.18 -28.63 1.61
CA LEU A 276 6.64 -29.97 1.20
C LEU A 276 5.49 -30.81 0.63
N ALA A 277 4.29 -30.67 1.19
CA ALA A 277 3.07 -31.34 0.73
C ALA A 277 2.36 -30.60 -0.43
N GLU A 278 3.05 -29.67 -1.09
CA GLU A 278 2.53 -28.92 -2.25
C GLU A 278 1.20 -28.20 -1.97
N GLY A 279 1.07 -27.66 -0.76
CA GLY A 279 -0.12 -26.93 -0.32
C GLY A 279 -1.25 -27.79 0.25
N ARG A 280 -1.07 -29.13 0.31
CA ARG A 280 -2.04 -30.02 0.95
C ARG A 280 -1.79 -30.06 2.45
N ALA A 281 -2.54 -29.26 3.21
CA ALA A 281 -2.47 -29.26 4.66
C ALA A 281 -2.99 -30.59 5.23
N ALA A 282 -2.23 -31.21 6.12
CA ALA A 282 -2.77 -32.25 6.99
C ALA A 282 -3.62 -31.60 8.10
N ALA A 283 -4.55 -32.36 8.68
CA ALA A 283 -5.25 -31.91 9.87
C ALA A 283 -4.24 -31.63 11.00
N PRO A 284 -4.43 -30.57 11.80
CA PRO A 284 -3.59 -30.32 12.96
C PRO A 284 -3.58 -31.52 13.90
N ASP A 285 -2.39 -31.94 14.35
CA ASP A 285 -2.26 -32.96 15.39
C ASP A 285 -2.38 -32.33 16.80
N ALA A 286 -2.48 -33.17 17.83
CA ALA A 286 -2.62 -32.71 19.22
C ALA A 286 -1.47 -31.79 19.66
N VAL A 287 -0.26 -32.03 19.15
CA VAL A 287 0.92 -31.20 19.45
C VAL A 287 0.79 -29.82 18.82
N SER A 288 0.36 -29.74 17.56
CA SER A 288 0.11 -28.47 16.87
C SER A 288 -1.02 -27.69 17.55
N GLU A 289 -2.04 -28.38 18.03
CA GLU A 289 -3.13 -27.77 18.79
C GLU A 289 -2.63 -27.15 20.11
N GLU A 290 -1.82 -27.90 20.88
CA GLU A 290 -1.26 -27.43 22.15
C GLU A 290 -0.22 -26.31 21.97
N VAL A 291 0.71 -26.48 21.03
CA VAL A 291 1.89 -25.61 20.89
C VAL A 291 1.60 -24.35 20.07
N VAL A 292 0.65 -24.41 19.14
CA VAL A 292 0.39 -23.33 18.19
C VAL A 292 -1.02 -22.78 18.32
N ALA A 293 -2.04 -23.62 18.14
CA ALA A 293 -3.43 -23.16 18.10
C ALA A 293 -3.90 -22.58 19.44
N GLY A 294 -3.56 -23.25 20.55
CA GLY A 294 -3.88 -22.79 21.91
C GLY A 294 -3.32 -21.40 22.21
N PRO A 295 -2.00 -21.16 22.09
CA PRO A 295 -1.40 -19.85 22.29
C PRO A 295 -1.97 -18.75 21.38
N LEU A 296 -2.23 -19.08 20.10
CA LEU A 296 -2.88 -18.15 19.17
C LEU A 296 -4.28 -17.77 19.63
N ARG A 297 -5.12 -18.75 20.03
CA ARG A 297 -6.47 -18.51 20.53
C ARG A 297 -6.48 -17.68 21.81
N VAL A 298 -5.62 -18.00 22.76
CA VAL A 298 -5.50 -17.27 24.03
C VAL A 298 -5.09 -15.81 23.79
N SER A 299 -4.07 -15.59 22.94
CA SER A 299 -3.63 -14.24 22.62
C SER A 299 -4.67 -13.48 21.81
N ALA A 300 -5.35 -14.13 20.87
CA ALA A 300 -6.41 -13.52 20.07
C ALA A 300 -7.58 -13.07 20.95
N ALA A 301 -8.08 -13.94 21.85
CA ALA A 301 -9.17 -13.60 22.76
C ALA A 301 -8.81 -12.41 23.69
N ARG A 302 -7.53 -12.26 24.04
CA ARG A 302 -7.03 -11.17 24.88
C ARG A 302 -6.79 -9.87 24.12
N LEU A 303 -6.14 -9.95 22.94
CA LEU A 303 -5.65 -8.78 22.20
C LEU A 303 -6.67 -8.27 21.18
N TRP A 304 -7.44 -9.18 20.59
CA TRP A 304 -8.34 -8.91 19.46
C TRP A 304 -9.67 -9.65 19.66
N PRO A 305 -10.43 -9.39 20.75
CA PRO A 305 -11.67 -10.12 21.08
C PRO A 305 -12.73 -10.03 19.97
N THR A 306 -12.69 -8.98 19.14
CA THR A 306 -13.60 -8.78 18.01
C THR A 306 -13.01 -9.17 16.66
N GLY A 307 -11.79 -9.71 16.66
CA GLY A 307 -11.04 -10.11 15.48
C GLY A 307 -10.17 -9.01 14.87
N LEU A 308 -9.45 -9.40 13.82
CA LEU A 308 -8.52 -8.57 13.07
C LEU A 308 -9.08 -8.24 11.67
N ALA A 309 -9.45 -6.99 11.42
CA ALA A 309 -9.94 -6.50 10.14
C ALA A 309 -8.78 -6.29 9.15
N ILE A 310 -8.89 -6.92 7.98
CA ILE A 310 -7.87 -6.86 6.92
C ILE A 310 -8.33 -5.86 5.86
N GLY A 311 -7.47 -4.90 5.51
CA GLY A 311 -7.79 -3.88 4.53
C GLY A 311 -7.98 -4.45 3.13
N ARG A 312 -9.00 -3.96 2.42
CA ARG A 312 -9.29 -4.40 1.05
C ARG A 312 -8.26 -3.85 0.06
N SER A 313 -7.63 -4.76 -0.69
CA SER A 313 -6.68 -4.42 -1.75
C SER A 313 -7.34 -3.91 -3.03
N ASP A 314 -8.59 -4.31 -3.26
CA ASP A 314 -9.23 -4.19 -4.55
C ASP A 314 -9.85 -2.81 -4.76
N LEU A 315 -9.76 -2.34 -6.00
CA LEU A 315 -10.53 -1.24 -6.53
C LEU A 315 -11.63 -1.77 -7.47
N PRO A 316 -12.80 -1.11 -7.54
CA PRO A 316 -13.81 -1.46 -8.53
C PRO A 316 -13.23 -1.33 -9.95
N ASN A 317 -13.57 -2.27 -10.85
CA ASN A 317 -13.13 -2.20 -12.24
C ASN A 317 -13.75 -0.97 -12.96
N ARG A 318 -12.96 -0.27 -13.79
CA ARG A 318 -13.37 0.90 -14.56
C ARG A 318 -12.95 0.69 -16.01
N ASN A 319 -13.86 0.86 -16.95
CA ASN A 319 -13.52 0.94 -18.36
C ASN A 319 -13.48 2.43 -18.78
N PRO A 320 -12.29 3.03 -18.98
CA PRO A 320 -12.19 4.45 -19.31
C PRO A 320 -12.65 4.77 -20.75
N LEU A 321 -12.82 3.75 -21.60
CA LEU A 321 -13.26 3.90 -22.99
C LEU A 321 -14.73 3.47 -23.18
N GLN A 322 -15.45 3.19 -22.10
CA GLN A 322 -16.85 2.79 -22.18
C GLN A 322 -17.68 3.83 -22.97
N GLY A 323 -18.45 3.33 -23.95
CA GLY A 323 -19.29 4.16 -24.81
C GLY A 323 -18.55 4.95 -25.90
N LEU A 324 -17.24 4.75 -26.07
CA LEU A 324 -16.49 5.34 -27.19
C LEU A 324 -16.38 4.35 -28.35
N THR A 325 -16.53 4.84 -29.57
CA THR A 325 -16.18 4.08 -30.79
C THR A 325 -14.72 4.31 -31.17
N ARG A 326 -14.22 5.54 -31.01
CA ARG A 326 -12.84 5.93 -31.32
C ARG A 326 -12.27 6.87 -30.25
N TRP A 327 -10.94 6.86 -30.10
CA TRP A 327 -10.25 7.82 -29.24
C TRP A 327 -10.39 9.25 -29.82
N PRO A 328 -10.74 10.28 -29.02
CA PRO A 328 -10.97 11.63 -29.53
C PRO A 328 -9.74 12.23 -30.21
N GLU A 329 -9.95 13.08 -31.21
CA GLU A 329 -8.87 13.86 -31.85
C GLU A 329 -8.50 15.09 -31.01
N GLU A 330 -9.49 15.75 -30.41
CA GLU A 330 -9.31 16.97 -29.62
C GLU A 330 -8.66 16.72 -28.25
N GLY A 331 -7.66 17.53 -27.92
CA GLY A 331 -6.92 17.41 -26.65
C GLY A 331 -7.79 17.58 -25.40
N ALA A 332 -8.73 18.54 -25.41
CA ALA A 332 -9.62 18.78 -24.27
C ALA A 332 -10.50 17.56 -23.97
N ALA A 333 -11.12 16.97 -25.00
CA ALA A 333 -11.91 15.75 -24.87
C ALA A 333 -11.08 14.56 -24.34
N ARG A 334 -9.80 14.46 -24.72
CA ARG A 334 -8.87 13.46 -24.15
C ARG A 334 -8.61 13.68 -22.67
N VAL A 335 -8.41 14.94 -22.25
CA VAL A 335 -8.20 15.29 -20.84
C VAL A 335 -9.43 14.95 -20.00
N ALA A 336 -10.63 15.29 -20.46
CA ALA A 336 -11.89 14.95 -19.78
C ALA A 336 -12.01 13.44 -19.48
N ARG A 337 -11.54 12.57 -20.39
CA ARG A 337 -11.55 11.09 -20.19
C ARG A 337 -10.60 10.60 -19.10
N SER A 338 -9.64 11.41 -18.65
CA SER A 338 -8.82 11.09 -17.50
C SER A 338 -9.55 11.25 -16.16
N HIS A 339 -10.78 11.80 -16.18
CA HIS A 339 -11.61 11.91 -14.99
C HIS A 339 -11.89 10.55 -14.34
N VAL A 340 -11.72 10.52 -13.02
CA VAL A 340 -12.01 9.36 -12.18
C VAL A 340 -13.08 9.78 -11.17
N ALA A 341 -14.31 9.31 -11.40
CA ALA A 341 -15.44 9.54 -10.50
C ALA A 341 -15.16 8.98 -9.10
N ALA A 342 -15.78 9.56 -8.06
CA ALA A 342 -15.53 9.20 -6.66
C ALA A 342 -15.63 7.69 -6.38
N ARG A 343 -16.63 7.01 -6.97
CA ARG A 343 -16.84 5.55 -6.82
C ARG A 343 -15.67 4.69 -7.31
N PHE A 344 -14.83 5.23 -8.19
CA PHE A 344 -13.64 4.55 -8.73
C PHE A 344 -12.34 5.07 -8.12
N ASP A 345 -12.38 6.15 -7.36
CA ASP A 345 -11.20 6.81 -6.79
C ASP A 345 -10.59 5.97 -5.66
N ALA A 346 -9.27 5.79 -5.68
CA ALA A 346 -8.55 4.98 -4.68
C ALA A 346 -8.56 5.61 -3.28
N LEU A 347 -8.89 6.90 -3.18
CA LEU A 347 -9.04 7.63 -1.92
C LEU A 347 -10.35 7.33 -1.19
N LEU A 348 -11.31 6.64 -1.83
CA LEU A 348 -12.56 6.28 -1.18
C LEU A 348 -12.27 5.26 -0.06
N PRO A 349 -12.73 5.49 1.19
CA PRO A 349 -12.61 4.50 2.25
C PRO A 349 -13.26 3.18 1.83
N ARG A 350 -12.58 2.06 2.10
CA ARG A 350 -13.10 0.72 1.83
C ARG A 350 -13.39 0.01 3.14
N SER A 351 -14.48 -0.76 3.14
CA SER A 351 -14.74 -1.73 4.20
C SER A 351 -13.57 -2.73 4.28
N PRO A 352 -13.37 -3.38 5.44
CA PRO A 352 -12.51 -4.55 5.51
C PRO A 352 -12.87 -5.56 4.42
N ASP A 353 -11.87 -6.30 3.94
CA ASP A 353 -12.06 -7.44 3.04
C ASP A 353 -12.67 -8.62 3.82
N THR A 354 -11.97 -9.01 4.89
CA THR A 354 -12.34 -10.08 5.80
C THR A 354 -11.92 -9.72 7.22
N VAL A 355 -12.44 -10.46 8.21
CA VAL A 355 -12.02 -10.36 9.61
C VAL A 355 -11.49 -11.72 10.06
N TRP A 356 -10.22 -11.77 10.46
CA TRP A 356 -9.63 -12.97 11.06
C TRP A 356 -10.05 -13.09 12.52
N ARG A 357 -10.40 -14.29 12.98
CA ARG A 357 -10.81 -14.58 14.36
C ARG A 357 -10.07 -15.82 14.87
N GLY A 358 -9.55 -15.78 16.10
CA GLY A 358 -8.75 -16.87 16.65
C GLY A 358 -9.53 -18.18 16.80
N GLU A 359 -10.81 -18.07 17.13
CA GLU A 359 -11.76 -19.17 17.31
C GLU A 359 -12.37 -19.71 16.00
N ALA A 360 -12.06 -19.10 14.84
CA ALA A 360 -12.55 -19.63 13.57
C ALA A 360 -11.89 -21.00 13.25
N PRO A 361 -12.62 -21.96 12.67
CA PRO A 361 -12.07 -23.30 12.37
C PRO A 361 -10.83 -23.30 11.48
N ASP A 362 -10.69 -22.29 10.61
CA ASP A 362 -9.59 -22.11 9.66
C ASP A 362 -8.50 -21.14 10.15
N ALA A 363 -8.61 -20.59 11.36
CA ALA A 363 -7.71 -19.57 11.88
C ALA A 363 -6.23 -20.02 11.89
N LEU A 364 -5.99 -21.26 12.32
CA LEU A 364 -4.66 -21.86 12.31
C LEU A 364 -4.16 -22.11 10.88
N ALA A 365 -5.03 -22.62 10.01
CA ALA A 365 -4.68 -22.88 8.62
C ALA A 365 -4.26 -21.59 7.91
N GLU A 366 -5.00 -20.48 8.11
CA GLU A 366 -4.63 -19.17 7.56
C GLU A 366 -3.28 -18.67 8.10
N ALA A 367 -3.01 -18.85 9.40
CA ALA A 367 -1.72 -18.49 9.99
C ALA A 367 -0.55 -19.29 9.37
N VAL A 368 -0.72 -20.60 9.20
CA VAL A 368 0.27 -21.50 8.59
C VAL A 368 0.50 -21.15 7.12
N VAL A 369 -0.57 -20.93 6.34
CA VAL A 369 -0.48 -20.50 4.94
C VAL A 369 0.26 -19.17 4.82
N GLY A 370 -0.05 -18.21 5.70
CA GLY A 370 0.64 -16.93 5.77
C GLY A 370 2.15 -17.07 5.97
N VAL A 371 2.59 -17.86 6.96
CA VAL A 371 4.02 -18.11 7.20
C VAL A 371 4.66 -18.86 6.02
N ALA A 372 3.93 -19.75 5.37
CA ALA A 372 4.40 -20.47 4.19
C ALA A 372 4.71 -19.55 2.99
N GLU A 373 4.08 -18.37 2.87
CA GLU A 373 4.43 -17.34 1.88
C GLU A 373 5.80 -16.68 2.11
N PHE A 374 6.41 -16.91 3.27
CA PHE A 374 7.79 -16.53 3.54
C PHE A 374 8.76 -17.69 3.26
N VAL A 375 8.34 -18.95 3.29
CA VAL A 375 9.29 -20.06 3.16
C VAL A 375 9.85 -20.25 1.74
N ALA A 376 9.06 -19.97 0.70
CA ALA A 376 9.40 -20.28 -0.69
C ALA A 376 10.31 -19.22 -1.33
N ASP A 377 11.59 -19.22 -0.94
CA ASP A 377 12.62 -18.28 -1.40
C ASP A 377 13.64 -18.91 -2.38
N GLY A 378 14.75 -18.21 -2.64
CA GLY A 378 15.85 -18.70 -3.48
C GLY A 378 16.65 -19.88 -2.89
N ASP A 379 16.40 -20.28 -1.64
CA ASP A 379 16.98 -21.46 -1.00
C ASP A 379 15.96 -22.60 -0.86
N TRP A 380 14.69 -22.38 -1.20
CA TRP A 380 13.62 -23.37 -1.04
C TRP A 380 13.93 -24.72 -1.71
N LEU A 381 14.41 -24.73 -2.96
CA LEU A 381 14.74 -25.98 -3.66
C LEU A 381 15.84 -26.77 -2.93
N ARG A 382 16.81 -26.06 -2.35
CA ARG A 382 17.90 -26.66 -1.59
C ARG A 382 17.38 -27.23 -0.27
N LEU A 383 16.55 -26.46 0.43
CA LEU A 383 15.90 -26.89 1.67
C LEU A 383 14.99 -28.10 1.44
N LYS A 384 14.15 -28.07 0.39
CA LYS A 384 13.31 -29.19 -0.03
C LYS A 384 14.17 -30.44 -0.29
N ALA A 385 15.26 -30.32 -1.04
CA ALA A 385 16.15 -31.45 -1.29
C ALA A 385 16.78 -32.02 -0.01
N ALA A 386 17.19 -31.17 0.93
CA ALA A 386 17.74 -31.61 2.23
C ALA A 386 16.68 -32.32 3.09
N LEU A 387 15.46 -31.80 3.12
CA LEU A 387 14.34 -32.37 3.86
C LEU A 387 13.84 -33.68 3.26
N VAL A 388 13.76 -33.80 1.92
CA VAL A 388 13.36 -35.05 1.24
C VAL A 388 14.35 -36.19 1.50
N ARG A 389 15.66 -35.89 1.62
CA ARG A 389 16.65 -36.92 1.98
C ARG A 389 16.45 -37.47 3.40
N ARG A 390 15.85 -36.68 4.30
CA ARG A 390 15.79 -36.96 5.75
C ARG A 390 14.50 -36.40 6.37
N PRO A 391 13.29 -36.81 5.93
CA PRO A 391 12.03 -36.17 6.33
C PRO A 391 11.77 -36.26 7.84
N GLN A 392 12.17 -37.36 8.47
CA GLN A 392 12.10 -37.57 9.92
C GLN A 392 12.98 -36.60 10.73
N ARG A 393 13.87 -35.84 10.08
CA ARG A 393 14.75 -34.88 10.76
C ARG A 393 14.19 -33.47 10.84
N LEU A 394 13.06 -33.14 10.21
CA LEU A 394 12.53 -31.77 10.31
C LEU A 394 12.30 -31.37 11.77
N ALA A 395 11.58 -32.20 12.54
CA ALA A 395 11.31 -31.95 13.95
C ALA A 395 12.61 -31.87 14.77
N SER A 396 13.56 -32.78 14.56
CA SER A 396 14.86 -32.75 15.26
C SER A 396 15.71 -31.53 14.89
N ALA A 397 15.68 -31.11 13.63
CA ALA A 397 16.40 -29.93 13.16
C ALA A 397 15.78 -28.65 13.73
N MET A 398 14.44 -28.57 13.77
CA MET A 398 13.74 -27.48 14.46
C MET A 398 14.04 -27.45 15.96
N ALA A 399 14.09 -28.61 16.62
CA ALA A 399 14.50 -28.71 18.02
C ALA A 399 15.94 -28.19 18.23
N ALA A 400 16.87 -28.49 17.31
CA ALA A 400 18.22 -27.95 17.35
C ALA A 400 18.26 -26.42 17.16
N VAL A 401 17.43 -25.88 16.25
CA VAL A 401 17.27 -24.42 16.08
C VAL A 401 16.77 -23.80 17.39
N VAL A 402 15.71 -24.35 17.99
CA VAL A 402 15.13 -23.88 19.26
C VAL A 402 16.09 -24.00 20.45
N ALA A 403 16.98 -24.99 20.45
CA ALA A 403 17.98 -25.16 21.52
C ALA A 403 19.16 -24.17 21.41
N SER A 404 19.43 -23.64 20.21
CA SER A 404 20.57 -22.75 19.97
C SER A 404 20.26 -21.28 20.33
N PRO A 405 21.21 -20.52 20.93
CA PRO A 405 20.99 -19.09 21.21
C PRO A 405 20.64 -18.25 19.97
N ALA A 406 21.29 -18.52 18.83
CA ALA A 406 21.01 -17.85 17.57
C ALA A 406 19.61 -18.16 17.03
N GLY A 407 19.19 -19.43 17.06
CA GLY A 407 17.84 -19.81 16.64
C GLY A 407 16.74 -19.26 17.55
N ARG A 408 17.00 -19.20 18.87
CA ARG A 408 16.09 -18.55 19.82
C ARG A 408 15.93 -17.06 19.55
N SER A 409 17.03 -16.36 19.20
CA SER A 409 16.96 -14.97 18.77
C SER A 409 16.15 -14.80 17.48
N LEU A 410 16.30 -15.70 16.50
CA LEU A 410 15.49 -15.70 15.28
C LEU A 410 13.99 -15.92 15.56
N LEU A 411 13.66 -16.71 16.58
CA LEU A 411 12.29 -17.00 17.02
C LEU A 411 11.78 -16.03 18.10
N ALA A 412 12.41 -14.88 18.29
CA ALA A 412 11.90 -13.80 19.13
C ALA A 412 10.65 -13.12 18.50
N ASP A 413 10.03 -12.23 19.25
CA ASP A 413 8.85 -11.42 18.86
C ASP A 413 9.20 -10.28 17.88
N GLN A 414 9.90 -10.64 16.81
CA GLN A 414 10.34 -9.75 15.73
C GLN A 414 9.68 -10.15 14.39
N PRO A 415 9.73 -9.28 13.36
CA PRO A 415 9.32 -9.67 12.02
C PRO A 415 10.00 -10.96 11.56
N ILE A 416 9.27 -11.82 10.84
CA ILE A 416 9.73 -13.16 10.42
C ILE A 416 11.13 -13.07 9.75
N PRO A 417 12.21 -13.53 10.42
CA PRO A 417 13.57 -13.42 9.88
C PRO A 417 13.87 -14.60 8.97
N ARG A 418 13.09 -14.70 7.88
CA ARG A 418 13.04 -15.81 6.94
C ARG A 418 14.41 -16.34 6.53
N ALA A 419 15.28 -15.49 6.00
CA ALA A 419 16.60 -15.90 5.54
C ALA A 419 17.45 -16.52 6.66
N GLY A 420 17.39 -15.93 7.86
CA GLY A 420 18.06 -16.48 9.04
C GLY A 420 17.50 -17.82 9.48
N LEU A 421 16.18 -17.99 9.50
CA LEU A 421 15.53 -19.26 9.86
C LEU A 421 15.87 -20.37 8.86
N ILE A 422 15.84 -20.08 7.55
CA ILE A 422 16.21 -21.04 6.51
C ILE A 422 17.69 -21.44 6.63
N ALA A 423 18.59 -20.48 6.86
CA ALA A 423 20.01 -20.77 7.06
C ALA A 423 20.29 -21.60 8.32
N ALA A 424 19.61 -21.30 9.43
CA ALA A 424 19.71 -22.06 10.67
C ALA A 424 19.21 -23.51 10.48
N LEU A 425 18.09 -23.67 9.77
CA LEU A 425 17.54 -25.00 9.49
C LEU A 425 18.44 -25.83 8.57
N LEU A 426 18.99 -25.23 7.50
CA LEU A 426 19.98 -25.90 6.65
C LEU A 426 21.19 -26.36 7.48
N THR A 427 21.71 -25.49 8.33
CA THR A 427 22.83 -25.83 9.23
C THR A 427 22.48 -27.03 10.14
N ALA A 428 21.29 -27.03 10.74
CA ALA A 428 20.80 -28.12 11.58
C ALA A 428 20.61 -29.45 10.80
N LEU A 429 20.38 -29.39 9.49
CA LEU A 429 20.31 -30.55 8.61
C LEU A 429 21.70 -31.07 8.15
N GLY A 430 22.78 -30.37 8.52
CA GLY A 430 24.15 -30.66 8.12
C GLY A 430 24.54 -30.05 6.77
N GLU A 431 23.78 -29.05 6.30
CA GLU A 431 24.02 -28.36 5.04
C GLU A 431 24.81 -27.06 5.29
N ALA A 432 25.87 -26.82 4.52
CA ALA A 432 26.68 -25.60 4.69
C ALA A 432 25.90 -24.35 4.25
N PRO A 433 25.64 -23.34 5.10
CA PRO A 433 24.89 -22.16 4.68
C PRO A 433 25.57 -21.48 3.48
N ARG A 434 24.76 -20.91 2.57
CA ARG A 434 25.34 -20.05 1.52
C ARG A 434 26.04 -18.89 2.22
N LYS A 435 27.24 -18.54 1.75
CA LYS A 435 27.88 -17.29 2.17
C LYS A 435 27.00 -16.14 1.67
N SER A 436 26.35 -15.44 2.59
CA SER A 436 25.69 -14.18 2.29
C SER A 436 26.64 -13.05 2.64
N SER A 437 26.83 -12.12 1.70
CA SER A 437 27.42 -10.83 2.02
C SER A 437 26.39 -10.01 2.80
N PRO A 438 26.79 -9.23 3.82
CA PRO A 438 25.89 -8.27 4.43
C PRO A 438 25.31 -7.35 3.35
N THR A 439 23.99 -7.24 3.29
CA THR A 439 23.35 -6.31 2.38
C THR A 439 23.67 -4.90 2.84
N LEU A 440 24.42 -4.17 2.01
CA LEU A 440 24.66 -2.76 2.22
C LEU A 440 23.51 -1.97 1.61
N TRP A 441 22.94 -1.06 2.40
CA TRP A 441 21.81 -0.25 2.00
C TRP A 441 22.28 1.17 1.69
N PRO A 442 21.89 1.74 0.53
CA PRO A 442 21.95 3.19 0.36
C PRO A 442 21.16 3.89 1.48
N ALA A 443 21.59 5.08 1.87
CA ALA A 443 20.95 5.81 2.97
C ALA A 443 19.47 6.13 2.65
N ALA A 444 18.56 5.70 3.54
CA ALA A 444 17.15 6.04 3.44
C ALA A 444 16.95 7.53 3.76
N ARG A 445 16.23 8.23 2.88
CA ARG A 445 15.94 9.66 3.03
C ARG A 445 14.62 10.05 2.40
N LEU A 446 13.98 11.06 2.98
CA LEU A 446 12.93 11.81 2.30
C LEU A 446 13.56 12.90 1.44
N GLU A 447 12.84 13.37 0.43
CA GLU A 447 13.30 14.53 -0.35
C GLU A 447 13.10 15.84 0.42
N LEU A 448 11.95 15.97 1.08
CA LEU A 448 11.65 17.02 2.04
C LEU A 448 11.15 16.41 3.35
N PRO A 449 11.33 17.07 4.50
CA PRO A 449 10.68 16.68 5.74
C PRO A 449 9.17 16.61 5.56
N ALA A 450 8.55 15.57 6.12
CA ALA A 450 7.10 15.43 6.09
C ALA A 450 6.45 16.35 7.13
N SER A 451 5.33 16.98 6.75
CA SER A 451 4.50 17.75 7.69
C SER A 451 3.45 16.85 8.36
N PRO A 452 3.31 16.89 9.69
CA PRO A 452 2.24 16.17 10.35
C PRO A 452 0.87 16.82 10.07
N PRO A 453 -0.24 16.06 10.18
CA PRO A 453 -1.58 16.63 10.26
C PRO A 453 -1.68 17.72 11.33
N ASN A 454 -2.47 18.77 11.08
CA ASN A 454 -2.61 19.94 11.97
C ASN A 454 -1.31 20.75 12.18
N SER A 455 -0.34 20.66 11.27
CA SER A 455 0.89 21.47 11.34
C SER A 455 0.62 22.96 11.14
N THR A 456 1.34 23.80 11.88
CA THR A 456 1.37 25.25 11.65
C THR A 456 2.37 25.62 10.56
N ALA A 457 2.16 26.78 9.94
CA ALA A 457 3.13 27.34 9.00
C ALA A 457 4.40 27.79 9.73
N SER A 458 5.56 27.63 9.10
CA SER A 458 6.86 28.00 9.67
C SER A 458 7.14 29.52 9.68
N GLY A 459 6.23 30.35 9.18
CA GLY A 459 6.40 31.80 9.09
C GLY A 459 5.06 32.56 9.11
N PRO A 460 5.09 33.90 9.16
CA PRO A 460 3.87 34.71 9.21
C PRO A 460 3.06 34.53 7.93
N LEU A 461 1.79 34.15 8.09
CA LEU A 461 0.82 34.05 7.00
C LEU A 461 -0.43 34.84 7.36
N PRO A 462 -1.16 35.39 6.36
CA PRO A 462 -2.50 35.89 6.58
C PRO A 462 -3.36 34.81 7.25
N ALA A 463 -4.19 35.20 8.22
CA ALA A 463 -5.03 34.27 8.99
C ALA A 463 -5.89 33.37 8.08
N ALA A 464 -6.39 33.92 6.97
CA ALA A 464 -7.17 33.20 5.97
C ALA A 464 -6.41 32.04 5.29
N LEU A 465 -5.07 32.11 5.23
CA LEU A 465 -4.23 31.10 4.58
C LEU A 465 -3.64 30.08 5.57
N ALA A 466 -3.62 30.40 6.86
CA ALA A 466 -3.07 29.53 7.90
C ALA A 466 -3.79 28.16 7.96
N GLY A 467 -5.09 28.14 7.74
CA GLY A 467 -5.88 26.90 7.71
C GLY A 467 -5.42 25.90 6.65
N PHE A 468 -4.87 26.36 5.52
CA PHE A 468 -4.38 25.46 4.47
C PHE A 468 -3.16 24.68 4.94
N HIS A 469 -2.30 25.26 5.79
CA HIS A 469 -1.20 24.49 6.39
C HIS A 469 -1.73 23.41 7.33
N ALA A 470 -2.68 23.75 8.21
CA ALA A 470 -3.23 22.80 9.16
C ALA A 470 -3.86 21.58 8.47
N TRP A 471 -4.61 21.79 7.39
CA TRP A 471 -5.43 20.75 6.77
C TRP A 471 -4.88 20.16 5.46
N CYS A 472 -3.94 20.85 4.80
CA CYS A 472 -3.43 20.42 3.49
C CYS A 472 -1.92 20.09 3.50
N ALA A 473 -1.11 20.58 4.46
CA ALA A 473 0.36 20.41 4.43
C ALA A 473 0.80 18.94 4.47
N ALA A 474 0.09 18.09 5.20
CA ALA A 474 0.41 16.66 5.29
C ALA A 474 0.50 15.94 3.93
N CYS A 475 -0.17 16.47 2.90
CA CYS A 475 -0.13 15.93 1.54
C CYS A 475 0.43 16.92 0.49
N HIS A 476 0.17 18.22 0.64
CA HIS A 476 0.46 19.25 -0.37
C HIS A 476 1.69 20.12 -0.07
N LEU A 477 2.36 19.93 1.08
CA LEU A 477 3.68 20.50 1.36
C LEU A 477 4.75 19.42 1.10
N SER A 478 5.09 19.22 -0.17
CA SER A 478 6.02 18.18 -0.61
C SER A 478 6.82 18.62 -1.84
N ALA A 479 7.85 17.87 -2.20
CA ALA A 479 8.57 18.04 -3.47
C ALA A 479 7.86 17.36 -4.65
N GLU A 480 6.71 16.72 -4.41
CA GLU A 480 5.97 15.99 -5.43
C GLU A 480 5.06 16.91 -6.22
N ARG A 481 4.94 16.65 -7.52
CA ARG A 481 3.93 17.29 -8.36
C ARG A 481 2.54 16.66 -8.22
N PHE A 482 2.49 15.44 -7.68
CA PHE A 482 1.27 14.66 -7.51
C PHE A 482 1.26 14.01 -6.11
N PRO A 483 0.34 14.41 -5.20
CA PRO A 483 -0.63 15.50 -5.33
C PRO A 483 0.05 16.87 -5.57
N PRO A 484 -0.66 17.88 -6.12
CA PRO A 484 -0.05 19.16 -6.46
C PRO A 484 0.49 19.87 -5.21
N ASN A 485 1.77 20.18 -5.19
CA ASN A 485 2.45 20.79 -4.05
C ASN A 485 2.25 22.32 -3.95
N PHE A 486 1.02 22.81 -3.99
CA PHE A 486 0.72 24.25 -3.97
C PHE A 486 1.16 24.98 -2.68
N LEU A 487 1.47 24.23 -1.60
CA LEU A 487 2.03 24.79 -0.36
C LEU A 487 3.56 24.89 -0.39
N HIS A 488 4.23 24.22 -1.32
CA HIS A 488 5.68 24.27 -1.45
C HIS A 488 6.15 25.60 -2.07
N GLY A 489 7.28 26.12 -1.56
CA GLY A 489 7.88 27.39 -1.99
C GLY A 489 7.64 28.55 -1.01
N PRO A 490 8.09 29.78 -1.35
CA PRO A 490 8.06 30.93 -0.45
C PRO A 490 6.64 31.35 -0.05
N ALA A 491 6.49 31.84 1.18
CA ALA A 491 5.22 32.31 1.75
C ALA A 491 4.56 33.43 0.92
N ALA A 492 5.34 34.36 0.39
CA ALA A 492 4.85 35.50 -0.39
C ALA A 492 4.07 35.09 -1.67
N GLY A 493 4.33 33.89 -2.21
CA GLY A 493 3.62 33.37 -3.39
C GLY A 493 2.47 32.42 -3.08
N LEU A 494 2.17 32.15 -1.80
CA LEU A 494 1.20 31.12 -1.40
C LEU A 494 -0.20 31.43 -1.92
N GLU A 495 -0.66 32.67 -1.78
CA GLU A 495 -2.00 33.07 -2.21
C GLU A 495 -2.20 32.84 -3.72
N ALA A 496 -1.21 33.22 -4.54
CA ALA A 496 -1.25 33.02 -5.98
C ALA A 496 -1.30 31.54 -6.36
N ARG A 497 -0.57 30.66 -5.65
CA ARG A 497 -0.62 29.20 -5.86
C ARG A 497 -1.98 28.61 -5.46
N ILE A 498 -2.55 29.08 -4.35
CA ILE A 498 -3.91 28.67 -3.94
C ILE A 498 -4.93 29.14 -4.98
N ARG A 499 -4.83 30.38 -5.46
CA ARG A 499 -5.69 30.94 -6.52
C ARG A 499 -5.60 30.12 -7.80
N GLN A 500 -4.39 29.78 -8.25
CA GLN A 500 -4.19 28.91 -9.41
C GLN A 500 -4.93 27.56 -9.25
N CYS A 501 -4.87 26.97 -8.06
CA CYS A 501 -5.48 25.68 -7.74
C CYS A 501 -6.96 25.78 -7.28
N ALA A 502 -7.51 26.99 -7.17
CA ALA A 502 -8.81 27.25 -6.54
C ALA A 502 -9.97 26.42 -7.08
N PRO A 503 -10.15 26.21 -8.42
CA PRO A 503 -11.24 25.38 -8.92
C PRO A 503 -11.19 23.94 -8.38
N ARG A 504 -9.98 23.36 -8.33
CA ARG A 504 -9.74 22.00 -7.87
C ARG A 504 -9.88 21.85 -6.37
N ILE A 505 -9.45 22.85 -5.60
CA ILE A 505 -9.62 22.88 -4.14
C ILE A 505 -11.11 23.02 -3.80
N TYR A 506 -11.81 23.98 -4.42
CA TYR A 506 -13.22 24.26 -4.19
C TYR A 506 -14.06 23.00 -4.38
N VAL A 507 -13.93 22.32 -5.52
CA VAL A 507 -14.63 21.06 -5.78
C VAL A 507 -14.36 20.03 -4.67
N ARG A 508 -13.10 19.77 -4.31
CA ARG A 508 -12.76 18.73 -3.32
C ARG A 508 -13.26 19.07 -1.91
N LEU A 509 -13.30 20.34 -1.52
CA LEU A 509 -13.86 20.77 -0.24
C LEU A 509 -15.39 20.65 -0.22
N ALA A 510 -16.04 21.03 -1.33
CA ALA A 510 -17.50 20.95 -1.46
C ALA A 510 -18.02 19.49 -1.46
N MET A 511 -17.22 18.54 -1.98
CA MET A 511 -17.57 17.11 -1.94
C MET A 511 -17.74 16.55 -0.52
N ALA A 512 -17.10 17.16 0.50
CA ALA A 512 -17.27 16.71 1.88
C ALA A 512 -18.70 16.90 2.40
N ARG A 513 -19.43 17.89 1.85
CA ARG A 513 -20.83 18.21 2.21
C ARG A 513 -21.85 17.34 1.49
N ARG A 514 -21.44 16.69 0.40
CA ARG A 514 -22.32 15.91 -0.46
C ARG A 514 -22.47 14.48 0.07
N PRO A 515 -23.68 13.89 0.02
CA PRO A 515 -23.87 12.46 0.21
C PRO A 515 -23.00 11.65 -0.76
N LEU A 516 -22.54 10.47 -0.34
CA LEU A 516 -21.61 9.65 -1.13
C LEU A 516 -22.10 9.39 -2.58
N ALA A 517 -23.40 9.16 -2.76
CA ALA A 517 -23.99 8.86 -4.06
C ALA A 517 -23.95 10.05 -5.04
N GLU A 518 -23.85 11.29 -4.53
CA GLU A 518 -23.81 12.53 -5.32
C GLU A 518 -22.39 13.04 -5.57
N ARG A 519 -21.36 12.35 -5.07
CA ARG A 519 -19.99 12.81 -5.20
C ARG A 519 -19.40 12.47 -6.57
N ASP A 520 -19.10 13.49 -7.36
CA ASP A 520 -18.26 13.34 -8.56
C ASP A 520 -16.81 13.03 -8.22
N LYS A 521 -16.33 13.51 -7.06
CA LYS A 521 -14.94 13.32 -6.64
C LYS A 521 -14.84 13.06 -5.13
N THR A 522 -13.80 12.37 -4.68
CA THR A 522 -13.56 12.20 -3.23
C THR A 522 -13.27 13.54 -2.55
N PRO A 523 -13.59 13.71 -1.25
CA PRO A 523 -13.35 14.96 -0.56
C PRO A 523 -11.87 15.21 -0.25
N MET A 524 -11.55 16.43 0.18
CA MET A 524 -10.25 16.80 0.75
C MET A 524 -10.42 17.34 2.20
N PRO A 525 -9.56 16.92 3.15
CA PRO A 525 -8.62 15.80 3.02
C PRO A 525 -9.35 14.47 2.77
N PRO A 526 -8.66 13.42 2.28
CA PRO A 526 -9.27 12.10 2.13
C PRO A 526 -9.86 11.61 3.45
N GLU A 527 -11.04 10.99 3.42
CA GLU A 527 -11.75 10.57 4.63
C GLU A 527 -10.95 9.59 5.48
N THR A 528 -10.10 8.76 4.86
CA THR A 528 -9.20 7.83 5.55
C THR A 528 -8.15 8.52 6.42
N LEU A 529 -7.85 9.79 6.16
CA LEU A 529 -6.87 10.57 6.92
C LEU A 529 -7.51 11.42 8.01
N LEU A 530 -8.83 11.64 7.99
CA LEU A 530 -9.54 12.46 8.99
C LEU A 530 -9.27 12.04 10.45
N PRO A 531 -9.15 10.74 10.80
CA PRO A 531 -8.80 10.36 12.17
C PRO A 531 -7.42 10.87 12.60
N ALA A 532 -6.45 11.00 11.67
CA ALA A 532 -5.13 11.58 11.96
C ALA A 532 -5.22 13.09 12.26
N PHE A 533 -6.26 13.76 11.75
CA PHE A 533 -6.62 15.14 12.11
C PHE A 533 -7.50 15.23 13.37
N ARG A 534 -7.77 14.10 14.05
CA ARG A 534 -8.68 14.00 15.21
C ARG A 534 -10.11 14.42 14.89
N THR A 535 -10.59 14.09 13.71
CA THR A 535 -11.96 14.34 13.26
C THR A 535 -12.49 13.15 12.45
N HIS A 536 -13.73 13.24 11.96
CA HIS A 536 -14.35 12.24 11.10
C HIS A 536 -15.20 12.91 10.02
N ALA A 537 -15.65 12.15 9.01
CA ALA A 537 -16.30 12.69 7.81
C ALA A 537 -17.49 13.61 8.13
N ALA A 538 -18.41 13.18 9.00
CA ALA A 538 -19.58 13.97 9.39
C ALA A 538 -19.20 15.28 10.12
N ALA A 539 -18.22 15.25 11.03
CA ALA A 539 -17.77 16.46 11.72
C ALA A 539 -17.06 17.42 10.76
N TRP A 540 -16.18 16.90 9.88
CA TRP A 540 -15.51 17.70 8.86
C TRP A 540 -16.49 18.39 7.91
N ALA A 541 -17.53 17.68 7.47
CA ALA A 541 -18.54 18.19 6.54
C ALA A 541 -19.23 19.47 7.04
N VAL A 542 -19.47 19.60 8.35
CA VAL A 542 -20.13 20.78 8.95
C VAL A 542 -19.16 21.71 9.68
N SER A 543 -17.86 21.43 9.65
CA SER A 543 -16.86 22.19 10.41
C SER A 543 -16.69 23.64 9.91
N PRO A 544 -16.47 24.61 10.81
CA PRO A 544 -16.14 25.98 10.43
C PRO A 544 -14.79 26.07 9.71
N GLU A 545 -13.83 25.20 10.02
CA GLU A 545 -12.51 25.17 9.37
C GLU A 545 -12.63 24.83 7.88
N ARG A 546 -13.41 23.79 7.54
CA ARG A 546 -13.68 23.44 6.14
C ARG A 546 -14.39 24.58 5.42
N ALA A 547 -15.41 25.17 6.05
CA ALA A 547 -16.17 26.28 5.48
C ALA A 547 -15.27 27.51 5.22
N ALA A 548 -14.32 27.80 6.11
CA ALA A 548 -13.36 28.87 5.93
C ALA A 548 -12.43 28.61 4.74
N LEU A 549 -11.89 27.39 4.59
CA LEU A 549 -11.07 27.01 3.44
C LEU A 549 -11.84 27.13 2.12
N GLU A 550 -13.08 26.65 2.08
CA GLU A 550 -13.96 26.73 0.90
C GLU A 550 -14.27 28.20 0.57
N GLY A 551 -14.56 29.03 1.58
CA GLY A 551 -14.84 30.46 1.41
C GLY A 551 -13.69 31.23 0.79
N VAL A 552 -12.44 30.92 1.16
CA VAL A 552 -11.25 31.56 0.56
C VAL A 552 -11.16 31.30 -0.94
N VAL A 553 -11.26 30.04 -1.36
CA VAL A 553 -11.18 29.71 -2.79
C VAL A 553 -12.42 30.13 -3.56
N ALA A 554 -13.60 30.16 -2.93
CA ALA A 554 -14.81 30.67 -3.54
C ALA A 554 -14.73 32.17 -3.83
N ALA A 555 -14.21 32.96 -2.88
CA ALA A 555 -13.98 34.40 -3.08
C ALA A 555 -12.99 34.67 -4.22
N GLN A 556 -11.94 33.86 -4.35
CA GLN A 556 -10.99 33.94 -5.45
C GLN A 556 -11.65 33.66 -6.81
N LEU A 557 -12.45 32.58 -6.91
CA LEU A 557 -13.18 32.25 -8.14
C LEU A 557 -14.22 33.31 -8.51
N LYS A 558 -14.88 33.92 -7.51
CA LYS A 558 -15.81 35.02 -7.73
C LYS A 558 -15.12 36.27 -8.24
N ALA A 559 -13.96 36.61 -7.69
CA ALA A 559 -13.17 37.74 -8.16
C ALA A 559 -12.71 37.55 -9.62
N GLU A 560 -12.43 36.32 -10.04
CA GLU A 560 -12.03 35.98 -11.42
C GLU A 560 -13.20 36.03 -12.42
N SER A 561 -14.37 35.52 -12.04
CA SER A 561 -15.50 35.29 -12.96
C SER A 561 -16.65 36.30 -12.84
N GLY A 562 -16.67 37.09 -11.76
CA GLY A 562 -17.79 37.96 -11.39
C GLY A 562 -19.02 37.22 -10.84
N ARG A 563 -18.97 35.89 -10.68
CA ARG A 563 -20.10 35.06 -10.21
C ARG A 563 -19.65 34.11 -9.11
N ASP A 564 -20.58 33.71 -8.25
CA ASP A 564 -20.29 32.65 -7.28
C ASP A 564 -19.96 31.33 -8.02
N PRO A 565 -18.97 30.56 -7.54
CA PRO A 565 -18.61 29.29 -8.17
C PRO A 565 -19.76 28.29 -8.06
N ASP A 566 -20.06 27.64 -9.17
CA ASP A 566 -21.09 26.61 -9.27
C ASP A 566 -20.45 25.25 -9.61
N LEU A 567 -20.86 24.20 -8.90
CA LEU A 567 -20.26 22.86 -9.06
C LEU A 567 -20.61 22.23 -10.40
N GLU A 568 -21.85 22.39 -10.87
CA GLU A 568 -22.29 21.81 -12.14
C GLU A 568 -21.49 22.41 -13.31
N THR A 569 -21.34 23.73 -13.30
CA THR A 569 -20.53 24.46 -14.28
C THR A 569 -19.05 24.04 -14.22
N LEU A 570 -18.47 23.94 -13.02
CA LEU A 570 -17.06 23.54 -12.86
C LEU A 570 -16.81 22.09 -13.30
N LEU A 571 -17.79 21.21 -13.18
CA LEU A 571 -17.65 19.78 -13.45
C LEU A 571 -18.22 19.33 -14.79
N ALA A 572 -18.71 20.25 -15.63
CA ALA A 572 -19.30 19.95 -16.93
C ALA A 572 -18.42 19.05 -17.81
N ASP A 573 -17.10 19.31 -17.83
CA ASP A 573 -16.10 18.54 -18.58
C ASP A 573 -15.28 17.56 -17.70
N GLY A 574 -15.70 17.38 -16.45
CA GLY A 574 -15.03 16.55 -15.45
C GLY A 574 -13.88 17.25 -14.71
N TYR A 575 -13.59 16.75 -13.50
CA TYR A 575 -12.61 17.37 -12.57
C TYR A 575 -11.21 17.55 -13.17
N GLU A 576 -10.77 16.66 -14.04
CA GLU A 576 -9.42 16.68 -14.61
C GLU A 576 -9.26 17.74 -15.71
N ALA A 577 -10.36 18.24 -16.28
CA ALA A 577 -10.38 19.37 -17.22
C ALA A 577 -10.23 20.73 -16.51
N LEU A 578 -10.44 20.78 -15.19
CA LEU A 578 -10.21 21.99 -14.40
C LEU A 578 -8.76 22.48 -14.51
N ARG A 579 -8.58 23.80 -14.47
CA ARG A 579 -7.29 24.50 -14.41
C ARG A 579 -6.28 23.74 -13.53
N PRO A 580 -5.13 23.31 -14.07
CA PRO A 580 -4.11 22.63 -13.29
C PRO A 580 -3.57 23.50 -12.15
N CYS A 581 -3.32 22.90 -10.98
CA CYS A 581 -2.80 23.61 -9.81
C CYS A 581 -1.35 24.07 -9.97
N LEU A 582 -0.56 23.30 -10.71
CA LEU A 582 0.83 23.64 -11.05
C LEU A 582 0.84 24.07 -12.52
N ALA A 583 1.61 25.10 -12.84
CA ALA A 583 1.85 25.46 -14.23
C ALA A 583 2.43 24.24 -14.96
N THR A 584 2.00 24.02 -16.21
CA THR A 584 2.71 23.08 -17.07
C THR A 584 4.04 23.71 -17.42
N ASP A 585 5.14 23.11 -16.97
CA ASP A 585 6.44 23.40 -17.57
C ASP A 585 6.29 23.19 -19.08
N GLN A 586 6.57 24.24 -19.86
CA GLN A 586 6.59 24.15 -21.31
C GLN A 586 7.72 23.23 -21.77
#